data_AF-A0A949K5S2-F1
#
_entry.id   AF-A0A949K5S2-F1
#
_cell.length_a   1.000
_cell.length_b   1.000
_cell.length_c   1.000
_cell.angle_alpha   90.00
_cell.angle_beta   90.00
_cell.angle_gamma   90.00
#
_symmetry.space_group_name_H-M   'P 1'
#
loop_
_entity.id
_entity.type
_entity.pdbx_description
1 polymer ?
#
loop_
_entity_poly.entity_id
_entity_poly.type
_entity_poly.pdbx_seq_one_letter_code
_entity_poly.pdbx_strand_id
1 'polypeptide(L)'
;VSLAAKEFRIGRTYEDFQKFIQENPDIPVIELDTVEGGRDNSTQAFLTLFFRNCSLMLIFVLQEKSQDQVIKVFDYLTEKLGIKVFQ
;
A
#
# COMPACT_ATOMS: atom_id res chain seq x y z
N VAL A 1 -10.54 -12.65 -22.35
CA VAL A 1 -10.01 -11.34 -21.92
C VAL A 1 -8.75 -11.61 -21.11
N SER A 2 -7.58 -11.19 -21.60
CA SER A 2 -6.31 -11.35 -20.87
C SER A 2 -6.44 -10.78 -19.45
N LEU A 3 -5.70 -11.30 -18.46
CA LEU A 3 -5.61 -10.74 -17.11
C LEU A 3 -5.27 -9.22 -17.08
N ALA A 4 -4.91 -8.64 -18.23
CA ALA A 4 -4.57 -7.26 -18.46
C ALA A 4 -5.72 -6.22 -18.40
N ALA A 5 -7.00 -6.59 -18.51
CA ALA A 5 -8.09 -5.60 -18.59
C ALA A 5 -9.08 -5.69 -17.42
N LYS A 6 -8.61 -5.47 -16.18
CA LYS A 6 -9.50 -5.14 -15.06
C LYS A 6 -9.67 -3.62 -15.02
N GLU A 7 -10.89 -3.11 -15.02
CA GLU A 7 -11.21 -1.66 -15.11
C GLU A 7 -10.40 -0.80 -14.14
N PHE A 8 -10.12 -1.31 -12.94
CA PHE A 8 -9.34 -0.59 -11.93
C PHE A 8 -7.87 -0.35 -12.26
N ARG A 9 -7.32 -1.00 -13.30
CA ARG A 9 -5.92 -0.82 -13.77
C ARG A 9 -5.79 0.19 -14.90
N ILE A 10 -6.89 0.63 -15.51
CA ILE A 10 -6.86 1.62 -16.60
C ILE A 10 -6.31 2.93 -16.03
N GLY A 11 -5.25 3.47 -16.64
CA GLY A 11 -4.55 4.67 -16.16
C GLY A 11 -3.75 4.47 -14.87
N ARG A 12 -3.54 3.22 -14.43
CA ARG A 12 -2.76 2.85 -13.24
C ARG A 12 -1.68 1.83 -13.57
N THR A 13 -1.11 1.93 -14.77
CA THR A 13 0.01 1.10 -15.18
C THR A 13 1.33 1.65 -14.63
N TYR A 14 2.40 0.88 -14.70
CA TYR A 14 3.73 1.37 -14.31
C TYR A 14 4.19 2.55 -15.19
N GLU A 15 3.84 2.54 -16.49
CA GLU A 15 4.13 3.64 -17.39
C GLU A 15 3.38 4.92 -16.99
N ASP A 16 2.12 4.81 -16.56
CA ASP A 16 1.35 5.95 -16.05
C ASP A 16 1.98 6.51 -14.77
N PHE A 17 2.41 5.63 -13.86
CA PHE A 17 3.15 6.02 -12.65
C PHE A 17 4.46 6.75 -13.00
N GLN A 18 5.24 6.24 -13.95
CA GLN A 18 6.49 6.87 -14.36
C GLN A 18 6.27 8.27 -14.94
N LYS A 19 5.23 8.47 -15.74
CA LYS A 19 4.86 9.81 -16.25
C LYS A 19 4.45 10.73 -15.11
N PHE A 20 3.61 10.25 -14.18
CA PHE A 20 3.14 11.03 -13.05
C PHE A 20 4.28 11.56 -12.17
N ILE A 21 5.26 10.73 -11.83
CA ILE A 21 6.40 11.17 -11.00
C ILE A 21 7.38 12.09 -11.75
N GLN A 22 7.44 12.01 -13.08
CA GLN A 22 8.22 12.95 -13.89
C GLN A 22 7.58 14.35 -13.89
N GLU A 23 6.24 14.40 -13.96
CA GLU A 23 5.47 15.65 -13.90
C GLU A 23 5.41 16.22 -12.48
N ASN A 24 5.56 15.38 -11.44
CA ASN A 24 5.42 15.75 -10.04
C ASN A 24 6.61 15.24 -9.18
N PRO A 25 7.83 15.74 -9.39
CA PRO A 25 9.04 15.22 -8.75
C PRO A 25 9.08 15.37 -7.23
N ASP A 26 8.35 16.35 -6.68
CA ASP A 26 8.33 16.63 -5.24
C ASP A 26 7.32 15.76 -4.46
N ILE A 27 6.49 14.98 -5.14
CA ILE A 27 5.52 14.10 -4.48
C ILE A 27 6.27 12.88 -3.90
N PRO A 28 6.18 12.64 -2.57
CA PRO A 28 6.81 11.47 -1.97
C PRO A 28 6.14 10.19 -2.46
N VAL A 29 6.96 9.20 -2.81
CA VAL A 29 6.50 7.87 -3.19
C VAL A 29 6.52 6.95 -1.97
N ILE A 30 5.37 6.36 -1.69
CA ILE A 30 5.21 5.30 -0.69
C ILE A 30 4.85 4.01 -1.42
N GLU A 31 5.59 2.94 -1.16
CA GLU A 31 5.33 1.61 -1.69
C GLU A 31 4.53 0.79 -0.67
N LEU A 32 3.46 0.14 -1.12
CA LEU A 32 2.56 -0.66 -0.30
C LEU A 32 2.58 -2.11 -0.79
N ASP A 33 3.07 -3.02 0.05
CA ASP A 33 3.07 -4.45 -0.25
C ASP A 33 2.33 -5.26 0.82
N THR A 34 1.75 -6.39 0.39
CA THR A 34 1.23 -7.43 1.28
C THR A 34 2.16 -8.63 1.24
N VAL A 35 2.84 -8.92 2.35
CA VAL A 35 3.73 -10.07 2.49
C VAL A 35 2.94 -11.21 3.13
N GLU A 36 2.67 -12.26 2.36
CA GLU A 36 1.96 -13.44 2.85
C GLU A 36 2.87 -14.32 3.72
N GLY A 37 2.32 -14.89 4.78
CA GLY A 37 3.01 -15.87 5.61
C GLY A 37 3.44 -17.12 4.83
N GLY A 38 4.39 -17.87 5.40
CA GLY A 38 4.79 -19.17 4.84
C GLY A 38 3.63 -20.18 4.80
N ARG A 39 3.82 -21.31 4.10
CA ARG A 39 2.76 -22.31 3.81
C ARG A 39 1.92 -22.73 5.03
N ASP A 40 2.52 -22.78 6.21
CA ASP A 40 1.85 -23.25 7.44
C ASP A 40 1.05 -22.14 8.16
N ASN A 41 1.20 -20.87 7.75
CA ASN A 41 0.49 -19.72 8.31
C ASN A 41 -0.04 -18.82 7.17
N SER A 42 -0.85 -19.42 6.29
CA SER A 42 -1.38 -18.79 5.07
C SER A 42 -2.50 -17.78 5.32
N THR A 43 -2.99 -17.68 6.56
CA THR A 43 -4.03 -16.73 6.93
C THR A 43 -3.43 -15.36 7.25
N GLN A 44 -2.32 -15.32 7.98
CA GLN A 44 -1.67 -14.07 8.37
C GLN A 44 -0.83 -13.46 7.25
N ALA A 45 -0.79 -12.13 7.23
CA ALA A 45 0.02 -11.37 6.30
C ALA A 45 0.61 -10.14 6.99
N PHE A 46 1.66 -9.57 6.43
CA PHE A 46 2.11 -8.24 6.78
C PHE A 46 1.65 -7.22 5.75
N LEU A 47 1.14 -6.09 6.22
CA LEU A 47 1.01 -4.88 5.43
C LEU A 47 2.28 -4.06 5.63
N THR A 48 2.97 -3.75 4.54
CA THR A 48 4.20 -2.95 4.59
C THR A 48 3.99 -1.62 3.88
N LEU A 49 4.46 -0.54 4.48
CA LEU A 49 4.47 0.82 3.94
C LEU A 49 5.91 1.32 3.92
N PHE A 50 6.50 1.45 2.74
CA PHE A 50 7.88 1.89 2.57
C PHE A 50 7.94 3.32 2.04
N PHE A 51 8.43 4.24 2.87
CA PHE A 51 8.63 5.64 2.55
C PHE A 51 10.01 5.82 1.92
N ARG A 52 10.06 5.96 0.59
CA ARG A 52 11.31 5.98 -0.18
C ARG A 52 12.20 7.19 0.12
N ASN A 53 11.58 8.31 0.48
CA ASN A 53 12.29 9.57 0.76
C ASN A 53 13.15 9.52 2.04
N CYS A 54 12.76 8.71 3.02
CA CYS A 54 13.46 8.59 4.30
C CYS A 54 13.92 7.16 4.63
N SER A 55 13.72 6.20 3.72
CA SER A 55 14.03 4.78 3.93
C SER A 55 13.37 4.19 5.18
N LEU A 56 12.17 4.67 5.53
CA LEU A 56 11.38 4.17 6.65
C LEU A 56 10.40 3.09 6.16
N MET A 57 10.42 1.93 6.80
CA MET A 57 9.45 0.86 6.55
C MET A 57 8.57 0.64 7.79
N LEU A 58 7.26 0.80 7.63
CA LEU A 58 6.29 0.40 8.64
C LEU A 58 5.75 -0.97 8.28
N ILE A 59 5.63 -1.85 9.28
CA ILE A 59 5.14 -3.21 9.11
C ILE A 59 4.02 -3.45 10.12
N PHE A 60 2.84 -3.82 9.62
CA PHE A 60 1.68 -4.14 10.42
C PHE A 60 1.27 -5.58 10.22
N VAL A 61 0.98 -6.29 11.31
CA VAL A 61 0.49 -7.66 11.26
C VAL A 61 -1.01 -7.67 10.99
N LEU A 62 -1.42 -8.32 9.91
CA LEU A 62 -2.81 -8.61 9.59
C LEU A 62 -3.13 -10.01 10.08
N GLN A 63 -4.20 -10.14 10.87
CA GLN A 63 -4.66 -11.45 11.38
C GLN A 63 -5.16 -12.36 10.25
N GLU A 64 -5.67 -11.76 9.19
CA GLU A 64 -6.13 -12.42 7.97
C GLU A 64 -5.88 -11.51 6.76
N LYS A 65 -5.70 -12.10 5.59
CA LYS A 65 -5.56 -11.36 4.33
C LYS A 65 -6.91 -10.84 3.80
N SER A 66 -7.49 -9.88 4.49
CA SER A 66 -8.76 -9.24 4.10
C SER A 66 -8.64 -7.73 3.98
N GLN A 67 -9.53 -7.12 3.18
CA GLN A 67 -9.60 -5.66 3.06
C GLN A 67 -9.94 -4.99 4.40
N ASP A 68 -10.77 -5.64 5.21
CA ASP A 68 -11.15 -5.13 6.54
C ASP A 68 -9.95 -4.99 7.48
N GLN A 69 -8.98 -5.92 7.42
CA GLN A 69 -7.75 -5.80 8.22
C GLN A 69 -6.88 -4.63 7.73
N VAL A 70 -6.82 -4.39 6.42
CA VAL A 70 -6.11 -3.24 5.85
C VAL A 70 -6.77 -1.92 6.30
N ILE A 71 -8.10 -1.85 6.25
CA ILE A 71 -8.87 -0.68 6.71
C ILE A 71 -8.55 -0.38 8.18
N LYS A 72 -8.55 -1.41 9.05
CA LYS A 72 -8.20 -1.24 10.47
C LYS A 72 -6.81 -0.63 10.70
N VAL A 73 -5.83 -0.97 9.85
CA VAL A 73 -4.49 -0.35 9.94
C VAL A 73 -4.55 1.13 9.59
N PHE A 74 -5.27 1.52 8.54
CA PHE A 74 -5.41 2.92 8.15
C PHE A 74 -6.27 3.73 9.14
N ASP A 75 -7.31 3.14 9.72
CA ASP A 75 -8.10 3.75 10.79
C ASP A 75 -7.22 4.00 12.01
N TYR A 76 -6.41 3.01 12.41
CA TYR A 76 -5.45 3.15 13.49
C TYR A 76 -4.44 4.28 13.23
N LEU A 77 -3.88 4.34 12.01
CA LEU A 77 -2.96 5.42 11.63
C LEU A 77 -3.65 6.79 11.66
N THR A 78 -4.87 6.88 11.16
CA THR A 78 -5.67 8.11 11.17
C THR A 78 -5.96 8.57 12.60
N GLU A 79 -6.30 7.65 13.51
CA GLU A 79 -6.55 7.95 14.92
C GLU A 79 -5.29 8.44 15.63
N LYS A 80 -4.13 7.79 15.41
CA LYS A 80 -2.89 8.12 16.12
C LYS A 80 -2.17 9.35 15.59
N LEU A 81 -2.19 9.56 14.28
CA LEU A 81 -1.55 10.72 13.64
C LEU A 81 -2.47 11.95 13.63
N GLY A 82 -3.79 11.71 13.67
CA GLY A 82 -4.81 12.72 13.44
C GLY A 82 -4.96 13.02 11.94
N ILE A 83 -6.16 13.46 11.57
CA ILE A 83 -6.57 13.71 10.17
C ILE A 83 -5.61 14.66 9.45
N LYS A 84 -5.09 15.69 10.14
CA LYS A 84 -4.20 16.69 9.54
C LYS A 84 -2.88 16.12 9.04
N VAL A 85 -2.36 15.08 9.69
CA VAL A 85 -1.08 14.45 9.32
C VAL A 85 -1.30 13.29 8.35
N PHE A 86 -2.47 12.65 8.40
CA PHE A 86 -2.80 11.50 7.57
C PHE A 86 -3.32 11.86 6.16
N GLN A 87 -3.92 13.04 5.99
CA GLN A 87 -4.50 13.51 4.72
C GLN A 87 -3.48 13.73 3.60
#